data_AF-C1A260-F1
#
_entry.id   AF-C1A260-F1
#
_cell.length_a   1.000
_cell.length_b   1.000
_cell.length_c   1.000
_cell.angle_alpha   90.00
_cell.angle_beta   90.00
_cell.angle_gamma   90.00
#
_symmetry.space_group_name_H-M   'P 1'
#
loop_
_entity.id
_entity.type
_entity.pdbx_description
1 polymer ?
#
loop_
_entity_poly.entity_id
_entity_poly.type
_entity_poly.pdbx_seq_one_letter_code
_entity_poly.pdbx_strand_id
1 'polypeptide(L)'
;MSVGQWLAFGSLLSIVLFTPGPDFVLILRHSLADRRTGAVVAAGVISGLFVHTAAASLGLSALVATRPQLLSALTYAGAAYLTWLGISAIRSAFKARASDEGIPAAKEPIAVTTAFRYGFLSNLLNPKALLFFLGLLPQFIEPGEGAGLRTLMLAGATVVAAALWWAIVVVLAAGAGKKLRRPGVGKRIDVVTGVLLVGLGAFFGVA
;
A
#
# COMPACT_ATOMS: atom_id res chain seq x y z
N MET A 1 -19.03 16.85 2.27
CA MET A 1 -17.56 16.97 2.26
C MET A 1 -17.18 18.16 1.41
N SER A 2 -16.32 19.05 1.91
CA SER A 2 -15.82 20.20 1.15
C SER A 2 -14.80 19.77 0.09
N VAL A 3 -14.54 20.62 -0.90
CA VAL A 3 -13.47 20.39 -1.90
C VAL A 3 -12.11 20.25 -1.22
N GLY A 4 -11.84 21.04 -0.17
CA GLY A 4 -10.60 20.96 0.60
C GLY A 4 -10.39 19.59 1.27
N GLN A 5 -11.46 18.99 1.82
CA GLN A 5 -11.39 17.65 2.42
C GLN A 5 -11.06 16.58 1.37
N TRP A 6 -11.66 16.67 0.17
CA TRP A 6 -11.36 15.76 -0.93
C TRP A 6 -9.92 15.88 -1.42
N LEU A 7 -9.39 17.10 -1.54
CA LEU A 7 -8.01 17.34 -1.94
C LEU A 7 -7.02 16.82 -0.89
N ALA A 8 -7.30 17.04 0.39
CA ALA A 8 -6.48 16.52 1.49
C ALA A 8 -6.48 14.99 1.50
N PHE A 9 -7.65 14.36 1.38
CA PHE A 9 -7.78 12.90 1.32
C PHE A 9 -7.06 12.33 0.09
N GLY A 10 -7.28 12.91 -1.09
CA GLY A 10 -6.63 12.48 -2.33
C GLY A 10 -5.11 12.60 -2.28
N SER A 11 -4.60 13.66 -1.64
CA SER A 11 -3.15 13.86 -1.43
C SER A 11 -2.57 12.76 -0.53
N LEU A 12 -3.21 12.50 0.61
CA LEU A 12 -2.80 11.44 1.52
C LEU A 12 -2.86 10.06 0.84
N LEU A 13 -3.98 9.76 0.17
CA LEU A 13 -4.18 8.51 -0.56
C LEU A 13 -3.09 8.31 -1.63
N SER A 14 -2.74 9.37 -2.36
CA SER A 14 -1.68 9.32 -3.37
C SER A 14 -0.33 8.98 -2.75
N ILE A 15 0.02 9.61 -1.62
CA ILE A 15 1.25 9.28 -0.89
C ILE A 15 1.23 7.80 -0.47
N VAL A 16 0.14 7.33 0.11
CA VAL A 16 0.01 5.94 0.58
C VAL A 16 0.08 4.93 -0.57
N LEU A 17 -0.54 5.22 -1.72
CA LEU A 17 -0.55 4.34 -2.89
C LEU A 17 0.81 4.31 -3.60
N PHE A 18 1.40 5.48 -3.84
CA PHE A 18 2.65 5.59 -4.59
C PHE A 18 3.86 5.18 -3.78
N THR A 19 3.78 5.23 -2.45
CA THR A 19 4.85 4.75 -1.59
C THR A 19 4.92 3.22 -1.65
N PRO A 20 6.01 2.65 -2.19
CA PRO A 20 6.11 1.21 -2.35
C PRO A 20 6.11 0.49 -1.00
N GLY A 21 5.42 -0.63 -0.95
CA GLY A 21 5.34 -1.49 0.23
C GLY A 21 5.32 -2.96 -0.19
N PRO A 22 4.93 -3.88 0.72
CA PRO A 22 4.89 -5.31 0.45
C PRO A 22 4.10 -5.67 -0.82
N ASP A 23 2.89 -5.10 -0.97
CA ASP A 23 2.02 -5.33 -2.14
C ASP A 23 2.68 -4.89 -3.46
N PHE A 24 3.38 -3.74 -3.45
CA PHE A 24 4.06 -3.24 -4.65
C PHE A 24 5.18 -4.19 -5.09
N VAL A 25 6.03 -4.62 -4.15
CA VAL A 25 7.15 -5.54 -4.44
C VAL A 25 6.61 -6.87 -4.97
N LEU A 26 5.54 -7.39 -4.34
CA LEU A 26 4.94 -8.66 -4.73
C LEU A 26 4.35 -8.59 -6.15
N ILE A 27 3.54 -7.57 -6.45
CA ILE A 27 2.97 -7.35 -7.78
C ILE A 27 4.08 -7.15 -8.80
N LEU A 28 5.05 -6.27 -8.52
CA LEU A 28 6.15 -5.96 -9.42
C LEU A 28 6.95 -7.20 -9.82
N ARG A 29 7.34 -8.04 -8.84
CA ARG A 29 8.11 -9.28 -9.09
C ARG A 29 7.38 -10.25 -10.00
N HIS A 30 6.07 -10.40 -9.83
CA HIS A 30 5.27 -11.33 -10.63
C HIS A 30 4.94 -10.74 -12.00
N SER A 31 4.63 -9.44 -12.09
CA SER A 31 4.40 -8.74 -13.36
C SER A 31 5.64 -8.68 -14.25
N LEU A 32 6.85 -8.63 -13.68
CA LEU A 32 8.11 -8.70 -14.42
C LEU A 32 8.35 -10.06 -15.08
N ALA A 33 7.81 -11.13 -14.50
CA ALA A 33 7.91 -12.49 -15.03
C ALA A 33 6.79 -12.79 -16.03
N ASP A 34 5.55 -12.51 -15.62
CA ASP A 34 4.34 -12.75 -16.41
C ASP A 34 3.25 -11.75 -16.04
N ARG A 35 2.75 -11.02 -17.05
CA ARG A 35 1.69 -10.02 -16.89
C ARG A 35 0.45 -10.63 -16.25
N ARG A 36 0.06 -11.84 -16.65
CA ARG A 36 -1.16 -12.49 -16.18
C ARG A 36 -1.06 -12.82 -14.70
N THR A 37 0.06 -13.43 -14.28
CA THR A 37 0.33 -13.76 -12.88
C THR A 37 0.36 -12.50 -12.02
N GLY A 38 1.04 -11.43 -12.49
CA GLY A 38 1.03 -10.14 -11.80
C GLY A 38 -0.37 -9.53 -11.65
N ALA A 39 -1.22 -9.65 -12.67
CA ALA A 39 -2.62 -9.19 -12.60
C ALA A 39 -3.44 -10.00 -11.59
N VAL A 40 -3.21 -11.31 -11.48
CA VAL A 40 -3.89 -12.17 -10.49
C VAL A 40 -3.46 -11.83 -9.06
N VAL A 41 -2.17 -11.55 -8.84
CA VAL A 41 -1.67 -11.04 -7.55
C VAL A 41 -2.35 -9.70 -7.22
N ALA A 42 -2.39 -8.76 -8.17
CA ALA A 42 -3.06 -7.48 -7.98
C ALA A 42 -4.55 -7.62 -7.66
N ALA A 43 -5.25 -8.57 -8.32
CA ALA A 43 -6.64 -8.88 -8.00
C ALA A 43 -6.80 -9.37 -6.55
N GLY A 44 -5.89 -10.22 -6.07
CA GLY A 44 -5.84 -10.64 -4.66
C GLY A 44 -5.68 -9.44 -3.72
N VAL A 45 -4.75 -8.53 -4.01
CA VAL A 45 -4.55 -7.30 -3.22
C VAL A 45 -5.82 -6.46 -3.16
N ILE A 46 -6.48 -6.25 -4.30
CA ILE A 46 -7.74 -5.49 -4.38
C ILE A 46 -8.85 -6.18 -3.58
N SER A 47 -8.95 -7.52 -3.61
CA SER A 47 -9.88 -8.26 -2.77
C SER A 47 -9.61 -8.08 -1.27
N GLY A 48 -8.35 -7.98 -0.85
CA GLY A 48 -8.00 -7.60 0.52
C GLY A 48 -8.51 -6.21 0.90
N LEU A 49 -8.38 -5.23 -0.01
CA LEU A 49 -8.89 -3.87 0.21
C LEU A 49 -10.41 -3.82 0.37
N PHE A 50 -11.15 -4.71 -0.31
CA PHE A 50 -12.59 -4.85 -0.08
C PHE A 50 -12.91 -5.35 1.34
N VAL A 51 -12.10 -6.24 1.92
CA VAL A 51 -12.25 -6.66 3.32
C VAL A 51 -12.03 -5.49 4.27
N HIS A 52 -10.97 -4.70 4.06
CA HIS A 52 -10.71 -3.49 4.86
C HIS A 52 -11.84 -2.45 4.71
N THR A 53 -12.35 -2.28 3.49
CA THR A 53 -13.49 -1.41 3.19
C THR A 53 -14.74 -1.85 3.91
N ALA A 54 -15.04 -3.16 3.88
CA ALA A 54 -16.17 -3.73 4.59
C ALA A 54 -16.02 -3.53 6.11
N ALA A 55 -14.84 -3.82 6.67
CA ALA A 55 -14.57 -3.62 8.09
C ALA A 55 -14.75 -2.14 8.51
N ALA A 56 -14.21 -1.20 7.74
CA ALA A 56 -14.38 0.23 7.99
C ALA A 56 -15.85 0.65 7.89
N SER A 57 -16.57 0.18 6.86
CA SER A 57 -17.97 0.53 6.61
C SER A 57 -18.94 -0.08 7.63
N LEU A 58 -18.61 -1.25 8.17
CA LEU A 58 -19.31 -1.87 9.30
C LEU A 58 -19.00 -1.21 10.66
N GLY A 59 -18.19 -0.15 10.65
CA GLY A 59 -17.95 0.69 11.82
C GLY A 59 -16.72 0.29 12.63
N LEU A 60 -15.87 -0.64 12.19
CA LEU A 60 -14.64 -0.96 12.92
C LEU A 60 -13.72 0.27 13.04
N SER A 61 -13.63 1.06 11.98
CA SER A 61 -12.86 2.30 11.96
C SER A 61 -13.46 3.38 12.88
N ALA A 62 -14.80 3.45 12.96
CA ALA A 62 -15.50 4.32 13.90
C ALA A 62 -15.33 3.86 15.36
N LEU A 63 -15.39 2.55 15.63
CA LEU A 63 -15.15 1.98 16.96
C LEU A 63 -13.74 2.34 17.46
N VAL A 64 -12.73 2.21 16.60
CA VAL A 64 -11.36 2.64 16.92
C VAL A 64 -11.32 4.15 17.21
N ALA A 65 -12.00 4.96 16.41
CA ALA A 65 -12.04 6.43 16.59
C ALA A 65 -12.70 6.87 17.92
N THR A 66 -13.62 6.07 18.48
CA THR A 66 -14.20 6.37 19.82
C THR A 66 -13.23 6.15 20.97
N ARG A 67 -12.07 5.52 20.73
CA ARG A 67 -11.06 5.18 21.73
C ARG A 67 -9.75 5.90 21.37
N PRO A 68 -9.53 7.13 21.86
CA PRO A 68 -8.33 7.93 21.53
C PRO A 68 -7.01 7.18 21.76
N GLN A 69 -6.95 6.32 22.78
CA GLN A 69 -5.79 5.49 23.08
C GLN A 69 -5.53 4.44 22.00
N LEU A 70 -6.56 3.78 21.47
CA LEU A 70 -6.42 2.80 20.38
C LEU A 70 -6.03 3.49 19.09
N LEU A 71 -6.67 4.62 18.77
CA LEU A 71 -6.34 5.41 17.59
C LEU A 71 -4.90 5.90 17.63
N SER A 72 -4.44 6.42 18.78
CA SER A 72 -3.06 6.87 18.98
C SER A 72 -2.09 5.69 18.91
N ALA A 73 -2.39 4.56 19.58
CA ALA A 73 -1.55 3.37 19.54
C ALA A 73 -1.39 2.83 18.11
N LEU A 74 -2.49 2.77 17.33
CA LEU A 74 -2.42 2.38 15.92
C LEU A 74 -1.62 3.40 15.10
N THR A 75 -1.83 4.70 15.29
CA THR A 75 -1.10 5.75 14.58
C THR A 75 0.40 5.66 14.84
N TYR A 76 0.81 5.55 16.11
CA TYR A 76 2.23 5.41 16.48
C TYR A 76 2.82 4.07 16.05
N ALA A 77 2.10 2.96 16.21
CA ALA A 77 2.53 1.66 15.70
C ALA A 77 2.73 1.72 14.18
N GLY A 78 1.87 2.46 13.49
CA GLY A 78 1.97 2.68 12.07
C GLY A 78 3.13 3.55 11.63
N ALA A 79 3.32 4.66 12.31
CA ALA A 79 4.47 5.53 12.15
C ALA A 79 5.78 4.76 12.33
N ALA A 80 5.88 3.97 13.41
CA ALA A 80 7.04 3.12 13.70
C ALA A 80 7.26 2.06 12.62
N TYR A 81 6.19 1.39 12.17
CA TYR A 81 6.26 0.37 11.15
C TYR A 81 6.66 0.92 9.77
N LEU A 82 6.07 2.05 9.35
CA LEU A 82 6.43 2.73 8.11
C LEU A 82 7.89 3.18 8.14
N THR A 83 8.34 3.75 9.27
CA THR A 83 9.74 4.11 9.49
C THR A 83 10.65 2.89 9.39
N TRP A 84 10.29 1.77 10.03
CA TRP A 84 11.06 0.53 9.98
C TRP A 84 11.14 -0.05 8.56
N LEU A 85 10.04 -0.08 7.81
CA LEU A 85 10.05 -0.48 6.40
C LEU A 85 10.94 0.45 5.58
N GLY A 86 10.87 1.75 5.80
CA GLY A 86 11.66 2.71 5.06
C GLY A 86 13.16 2.56 5.31
N ILE A 87 13.56 2.37 6.57
CA ILE A 87 14.94 2.04 6.95
C ILE A 87 15.36 0.71 6.33
N SER A 88 14.49 -0.30 6.33
CA SER A 88 14.79 -1.62 5.76
C SER A 88 15.00 -1.56 4.24
N ALA A 89 14.22 -0.73 3.53
CA ALA A 89 14.40 -0.48 2.10
C ALA A 89 15.75 0.21 1.83
N ILE A 90 16.08 1.28 2.56
CA ILE A 90 17.38 1.96 2.46
C ILE A 90 18.52 0.99 2.73
N ARG A 91 18.46 0.21 3.82
CA ARG A 91 19.48 -0.80 4.16
C ARG A 91 19.65 -1.82 3.05
N SER A 92 18.57 -2.32 2.46
CA SER A 92 18.61 -3.28 1.36
C SER A 92 19.29 -2.67 0.12
N ALA A 93 19.00 -1.41 -0.18
CA ALA A 93 19.60 -0.65 -1.28
C ALA A 93 21.13 -0.51 -1.15
N PHE A 94 21.65 -0.45 0.08
CA PHE A 94 23.09 -0.34 0.36
C PHE A 94 23.78 -1.68 0.68
N LYS A 95 23.03 -2.70 1.12
CA LYS A 95 23.55 -4.06 1.38
C LYS A 95 23.70 -4.89 0.09
N ALA A 96 22.95 -4.59 -0.97
CA ALA A 96 23.05 -5.25 -2.28
C ALA A 96 24.35 -4.95 -3.07
N ARG A 97 25.48 -4.72 -2.38
CA ARG A 97 26.80 -4.44 -2.95
C ARG A 97 27.53 -5.68 -3.49
N ALA A 98 26.87 -6.83 -3.60
CA ALA A 98 27.48 -8.09 -4.06
C ALA A 98 26.75 -8.76 -5.25
N SER A 99 25.56 -8.30 -5.65
CA SER A 99 24.87 -8.81 -6.83
C SER A 99 24.35 -7.63 -7.65
N ASP A 100 25.05 -7.32 -8.73
CA ASP A 100 24.73 -6.26 -9.69
C ASP A 100 23.50 -6.60 -10.57
N GLU A 101 22.62 -7.46 -10.06
CA GLU A 101 21.44 -7.93 -10.75
C GLU A 101 20.26 -7.00 -10.38
N GLY A 102 19.54 -6.48 -11.37
CA GLY A 102 18.36 -5.65 -11.13
C GLY A 102 17.23 -6.41 -10.42
N ILE A 103 16.02 -5.85 -10.40
CA ILE A 103 14.91 -6.44 -9.63
C ILE A 103 14.63 -7.88 -10.14
N PRO A 104 14.74 -8.91 -9.28
CA PRO A 104 14.57 -10.28 -9.71
C PRO A 104 13.11 -10.55 -10.06
N ALA A 105 12.88 -11.02 -11.29
CA ALA A 105 11.60 -11.54 -11.71
C ALA A 105 11.32 -12.88 -10.99
N ALA A 106 10.05 -13.22 -10.79
CA ALA A 106 9.68 -14.57 -10.36
C ALA A 106 10.23 -15.62 -11.37
N LYS A 107 10.73 -16.75 -10.86
CA LYS A 107 11.42 -17.76 -11.68
C LYS A 107 10.47 -18.48 -12.65
N GLU A 108 9.23 -18.74 -12.25
CA GLU A 108 8.22 -19.39 -13.08
C GLU A 108 6.80 -18.87 -12.76
N PRO A 109 5.85 -18.97 -13.71
CA PRO A 109 4.44 -18.71 -13.45
C PRO A 109 3.91 -19.70 -12.40
N ILE A 110 3.30 -19.16 -11.35
CA ILE A 110 2.68 -19.96 -10.29
C ILE A 110 1.19 -20.19 -10.59
N ALA A 111 0.58 -21.17 -9.93
CA ALA A 111 -0.85 -21.42 -10.05
C ALA A 111 -1.68 -20.17 -9.69
N VAL A 112 -2.76 -19.92 -10.45
CA VAL A 112 -3.65 -18.75 -10.28
C VAL A 112 -4.15 -18.63 -8.83
N THR A 113 -4.51 -19.74 -8.20
CA THR A 113 -4.96 -19.77 -6.79
C THR A 113 -3.87 -19.33 -5.83
N THR A 114 -2.61 -19.68 -6.10
CA THR A 114 -1.46 -19.30 -5.27
C THR A 114 -1.13 -17.82 -5.46
N ALA A 115 -1.10 -17.34 -6.71
CA ALA A 115 -0.91 -15.93 -7.02
C ALA A 115 -1.97 -15.04 -6.34
N PHE A 116 -3.24 -15.44 -6.42
CA PHE A 116 -4.33 -14.72 -5.78
C PHE A 116 -4.17 -14.70 -4.25
N ARG A 117 -3.89 -15.86 -3.64
CA ARG A 117 -3.66 -15.97 -2.19
C ARG A 117 -2.49 -15.11 -1.73
N TYR A 118 -1.40 -15.04 -2.49
CA TYR A 118 -0.27 -14.17 -2.16
C TYR A 118 -0.71 -12.71 -2.10
N GLY A 119 -1.41 -12.22 -3.12
CA GLY A 119 -1.92 -10.84 -3.12
C GLY A 119 -2.91 -10.57 -1.99
N PHE A 120 -3.88 -11.48 -1.81
CA PHE A 120 -4.91 -11.36 -0.79
C PHE A 120 -4.35 -11.32 0.62
N LEU A 121 -3.49 -12.30 0.98
CA LEU A 121 -2.89 -12.37 2.30
C LEU A 121 -1.88 -11.25 2.53
N SER A 122 -1.12 -10.85 1.50
CA SER A 122 -0.22 -9.70 1.58
C SER A 122 -0.99 -8.45 1.98
N ASN A 123 -2.10 -8.14 1.30
CA ASN A 123 -2.86 -6.94 1.60
C ASN A 123 -3.68 -7.03 2.89
N LEU A 124 -4.31 -8.17 3.16
CA LEU A 124 -5.09 -8.37 4.38
C LEU A 124 -4.23 -8.19 5.64
N LEU A 125 -3.01 -8.72 5.59
CA LEU A 125 -2.02 -8.60 6.66
C LEU A 125 -1.12 -7.37 6.51
N ASN A 126 -1.41 -6.48 5.55
CA ASN A 126 -0.58 -5.31 5.32
C ASN A 126 -0.86 -4.26 6.39
N PRO A 127 0.05 -4.02 7.34
CA PRO A 127 -0.12 -2.95 8.32
C PRO A 127 -0.32 -1.58 7.64
N LYS A 128 0.28 -1.29 6.48
CA LYS A 128 0.01 -0.03 5.74
C LYS A 128 -1.48 0.13 5.42
N ALA A 129 -2.13 -0.95 4.99
CA ALA A 129 -3.57 -0.93 4.72
C ALA A 129 -4.38 -0.79 6.01
N LEU A 130 -4.06 -1.57 7.05
CA LEU A 130 -4.73 -1.50 8.35
C LEU A 130 -4.66 -0.09 8.94
N LEU A 131 -3.49 0.53 8.92
CA LEU A 131 -3.27 1.89 9.43
C LEU A 131 -4.03 2.94 8.62
N PHE A 132 -4.09 2.78 7.30
CA PHE A 132 -4.88 3.66 6.47
C PHE A 132 -6.37 3.56 6.82
N PHE A 133 -6.96 2.36 6.82
CA PHE A 133 -8.40 2.18 7.01
C PHE A 133 -8.85 2.41 8.46
N LEU A 134 -8.04 2.06 9.45
CA LEU A 134 -8.41 2.17 10.88
C LEU A 134 -7.85 3.42 11.56
N GLY A 135 -6.71 3.94 11.10
CA GLY A 135 -6.04 5.08 11.72
C GLY A 135 -6.28 6.41 10.99
N LEU A 136 -6.14 6.41 9.65
CA LEU A 136 -6.13 7.64 8.87
C LEU A 136 -7.50 7.99 8.28
N LEU A 137 -8.20 7.01 7.73
CA LEU A 137 -9.51 7.19 7.09
C LEU A 137 -10.55 7.82 8.02
N PRO A 138 -10.67 7.44 9.32
CA PRO A 138 -11.60 8.10 10.25
C PRO A 138 -11.37 9.60 10.39
N GLN A 139 -10.13 10.08 10.22
CA GLN A 139 -9.79 11.49 10.40
C GLN A 139 -10.43 12.40 9.33
N PHE A 140 -10.89 11.82 8.22
CA PHE A 140 -11.59 12.52 7.14
C PHE A 140 -13.12 12.45 7.26
N ILE A 141 -13.63 11.79 8.30
CA ILE A 141 -15.06 11.57 8.49
C ILE A 141 -15.52 12.32 9.73
N GLU A 142 -16.33 13.36 9.51
CA GLU A 142 -17.04 14.03 10.61
C GLU A 142 -18.03 13.05 11.25
N PRO A 143 -18.02 12.91 12.59
CA PRO A 143 -19.02 12.12 13.30
C PRO A 143 -20.43 12.67 13.10
N GLY A 144 -21.43 11.77 13.07
CA GLY A 144 -22.84 12.14 12.99
C GLY A 144 -23.55 11.55 11.77
N GLU A 145 -24.61 12.23 11.33
CA GLU A 145 -25.46 11.76 10.25
C GLU A 145 -24.68 11.60 8.93
N GLY A 146 -24.85 10.45 8.28
CA GLY A 146 -24.16 10.13 7.04
C GLY A 146 -22.70 9.69 7.17
N ALA A 147 -22.15 9.53 8.38
CA ALA A 147 -20.77 9.06 8.59
C ALA A 147 -20.50 7.72 7.88
N GLY A 148 -21.41 6.74 7.99
CA GLY A 148 -21.28 5.44 7.30
C GLY A 148 -21.21 5.55 5.77
N LEU A 149 -22.02 6.44 5.18
CA LEU A 149 -21.99 6.70 3.73
C LEU A 149 -20.66 7.35 3.33
N ARG A 150 -20.18 8.34 4.10
CA ARG A 150 -18.87 8.98 3.85
C ARG A 150 -17.73 7.96 3.95
N THR A 151 -17.76 7.07 4.94
CA THR A 151 -16.82 5.95 5.06
C THR A 151 -16.82 5.09 3.80
N LEU A 152 -18.00 4.65 3.35
CA LEU A 152 -18.14 3.82 2.17
C LEU A 152 -17.62 4.53 0.91
N MET A 153 -17.89 5.83 0.76
CA MET A 153 -17.42 6.64 -0.37
C MET A 153 -15.88 6.76 -0.39
N LEU A 154 -15.24 7.09 0.74
CA LEU A 154 -13.79 7.24 0.83
C LEU A 154 -13.06 5.90 0.70
N ALA A 155 -13.59 4.86 1.34
CA ALA A 155 -13.07 3.50 1.23
C ALA A 155 -13.23 2.95 -0.20
N GLY A 156 -14.40 3.16 -0.82
CA GLY A 156 -14.64 2.80 -2.22
C GLY A 156 -13.73 3.55 -3.18
N ALA A 157 -13.54 4.86 -3.00
CA ALA A 157 -12.59 5.66 -3.77
C ALA A 157 -11.16 5.13 -3.64
N THR A 158 -10.78 4.68 -2.44
CA THR A 158 -9.48 4.02 -2.19
C THR A 158 -9.33 2.75 -3.02
N VAL A 159 -10.34 1.88 -3.05
CA VAL A 159 -10.31 0.64 -3.83
C VAL A 159 -10.19 0.94 -5.33
N VAL A 160 -10.95 1.91 -5.85
CA VAL A 160 -10.88 2.31 -7.26
C VAL A 160 -9.50 2.87 -7.61
N ALA A 161 -8.98 3.80 -6.80
CA ALA A 161 -7.65 4.38 -7.01
C ALA A 161 -6.55 3.31 -6.94
N ALA A 162 -6.65 2.38 -6.00
CA ALA A 162 -5.72 1.26 -5.90
C ALA A 162 -5.81 0.32 -7.11
N ALA A 163 -7.01 -0.01 -7.59
CA ALA A 163 -7.19 -0.85 -8.77
C ALA A 163 -6.57 -0.21 -10.02
N LEU A 164 -6.77 1.09 -10.23
CA LEU A 164 -6.14 1.84 -11.32
C LEU A 164 -4.62 1.84 -11.18
N TRP A 165 -4.11 2.12 -9.98
CA TRP A 165 -2.69 2.12 -9.70
C TRP A 165 -2.05 0.75 -9.96
N TRP A 166 -2.66 -0.34 -9.47
CA TRP A 166 -2.12 -1.68 -9.67
C TRP A 166 -2.20 -2.12 -11.14
N ALA A 167 -3.23 -1.72 -11.88
CA ALA A 167 -3.29 -1.95 -13.32
C ALA A 167 -2.10 -1.26 -14.04
N ILE A 168 -1.80 -0.01 -13.68
CA ILE A 168 -0.64 0.73 -14.21
C ILE A 168 0.66 -0.01 -13.86
N VAL A 169 0.86 -0.37 -12.59
CA VAL A 169 2.07 -1.08 -12.14
C VAL A 169 2.25 -2.40 -12.91
N VAL A 170 1.19 -3.19 -13.08
CA VAL A 170 1.24 -4.46 -13.82
C VAL A 170 1.64 -4.24 -15.27
N VAL A 171 1.02 -3.26 -15.95
CA VAL A 171 1.31 -2.93 -17.36
C VAL A 171 2.74 -2.45 -17.53
N LEU A 172 3.18 -1.50 -16.69
CA LEU A 172 4.51 -0.92 -16.75
C LEU A 172 5.59 -1.96 -16.43
N ALA A 173 5.37 -2.80 -15.40
CA ALA A 173 6.31 -3.85 -15.04
C ALA A 173 6.45 -4.89 -16.16
N ALA A 174 5.34 -5.38 -16.71
CA ALA A 174 5.36 -6.33 -17.82
C ALA A 174 6.03 -5.75 -19.08
N GLY A 175 5.78 -4.48 -19.38
CA GLY A 175 6.36 -3.80 -20.54
C GLY A 175 7.82 -3.35 -20.35
N ALA A 176 8.28 -3.20 -19.11
CA ALA A 176 9.62 -2.69 -18.82
C ALA A 176 10.74 -3.69 -19.11
N GLY A 177 10.45 -5.00 -19.19
CA GLY A 177 11.41 -6.03 -19.59
C GLY A 177 12.80 -5.89 -18.95
N LYS A 178 13.85 -5.74 -19.77
CA LYS A 178 15.24 -5.57 -19.30
C LYS A 178 15.54 -4.21 -18.63
N LYS A 179 14.71 -3.17 -18.77
CA LYS A 179 14.98 -1.82 -18.22
C LYS A 179 14.89 -1.79 -16.69
N LEU A 180 13.87 -2.41 -16.09
CA LEU A 180 13.75 -2.54 -14.63
C LEU A 180 14.75 -3.57 -14.05
N ARG A 181 15.35 -4.39 -14.91
CA ARG A 181 16.44 -5.33 -14.58
C ARG A 181 17.83 -4.69 -14.71
N ARG A 182 17.93 -3.41 -15.07
CA ARG A 182 19.22 -2.71 -15.12
C ARG A 182 19.81 -2.56 -13.71
N PRO A 183 21.14 -2.68 -13.58
CA PRO A 183 21.83 -2.39 -12.34
C PRO A 183 21.45 -1.01 -11.78
N GLY A 184 21.21 -0.93 -10.48
CA GLY A 184 20.91 0.32 -9.78
C GLY A 184 19.46 0.84 -9.86
N VAL A 185 18.59 0.29 -10.72
CA VAL A 185 17.17 0.69 -10.74
C VAL A 185 16.46 0.25 -9.46
N GLY A 186 16.68 -1.01 -9.04
CA GLY A 186 16.18 -1.52 -7.76
C GLY A 186 16.66 -0.66 -6.58
N LYS A 187 17.95 -0.31 -6.57
CA LYS A 187 18.53 0.60 -5.56
C LYS A 187 17.82 1.95 -5.51
N ARG A 188 17.53 2.58 -6.66
CA ARG A 188 16.82 3.87 -6.70
C ARG A 188 15.39 3.74 -6.18
N ILE A 189 14.68 2.68 -6.56
CA ILE A 189 13.33 2.41 -6.07
C ILE A 189 13.37 2.21 -4.54
N ASP A 190 14.29 1.41 -4.03
CA ASP A 190 14.42 1.15 -2.59
C ASP A 190 14.76 2.42 -1.80
N VAL A 191 15.67 3.26 -2.31
CA VAL A 191 16.02 4.54 -1.66
C VAL A 191 14.83 5.51 -1.67
N VAL A 192 14.18 5.74 -2.82
CA VAL A 192 13.03 6.66 -2.91
C VAL A 192 11.90 6.18 -2.03
N THR A 193 11.59 4.88 -2.08
CA THR A 193 10.61 4.23 -1.20
C THR A 193 10.95 4.48 0.25
N GLY A 194 12.21 4.25 0.62
CA GLY A 194 12.65 4.37 1.99
C GLY A 194 12.57 5.78 2.54
N VAL A 195 12.95 6.79 1.75
CA VAL A 195 12.82 8.20 2.12
C VAL A 195 11.35 8.60 2.30
N LEU A 196 10.48 8.22 1.37
CA LEU A 196 9.04 8.51 1.47
C LEU A 196 8.41 7.85 2.70
N LEU A 197 8.74 6.59 2.98
CA LEU A 197 8.23 5.84 4.12
C LEU A 197 8.73 6.40 5.46
N VAL A 198 10.01 6.75 5.57
CA VAL A 198 10.56 7.41 6.77
C VAL A 198 9.93 8.77 6.97
N GLY A 199 9.77 9.57 5.91
CA GLY A 199 9.11 10.87 5.99
C GLY A 199 7.65 10.77 6.45
N LEU A 200 6.91 9.79 5.90
CA LEU A 200 5.53 9.53 6.29
C LEU A 200 5.43 9.04 7.75
N GLY A 201 6.32 8.13 8.13
CA GLY A 201 6.41 7.62 9.49
C GLY A 201 6.75 8.72 10.50
N ALA A 202 7.70 9.59 10.16
CA ALA A 202 8.03 10.75 10.99
C ALA A 202 6.85 11.71 11.11
N PHE A 203 6.19 12.06 10.00
CA PHE A 203 5.02 12.96 10.00
C PHE A 203 3.92 12.46 10.95
N PHE A 204 3.55 11.19 10.87
CA PHE A 204 2.55 10.59 11.75
C PHE A 204 3.05 10.29 13.17
N GLY A 205 4.36 10.28 13.39
CA GLY A 205 4.95 10.11 14.72
C GLY A 205 4.95 11.38 15.57
N VAL A 206 4.75 12.55 14.96
CA VAL A 206 4.67 13.87 15.62
C VAL A 206 3.31 14.56 15.48
N ALA A 207 2.38 13.98 14.73
CA ALA A 207 1.00 14.46 14.57
C ALA A 207 0.08 13.87 15.66
#